data_AF-W9UQL5-F1
#
_entry.id   AF-W9UQL5-F1
#
_cell.length_a   1.000
_cell.length_b   1.000
_cell.length_c   1.000
_cell.angle_alpha   90.00
_cell.angle_beta   90.00
_cell.angle_gamma   90.00
#
_symmetry.space_group_name_H-M   'P 1'
#
loop_
_entity.id
_entity.type
_entity.pdbx_description
1 polymer ?
#
loop_
_entity_poly.entity_id
_entity_poly.type
_entity_poly.pdbx_seq_one_letter_code
_entity_poly.pdbx_strand_id
1 'polypeptide(L)'
;MNTDFTFSIKRIRFDENYQPSDSTRITTNFANLARGECRQQNLRNALKMIDNRFNALAHWDNPKGDRYAVELEIISVDIEIQGKGGRFPSIEVLKTNIIDHATNERIEGIVGNNFSSYVRDYDFSVLLLDHNKQQERFSIPENFGDLHGKLFQTFVASETYKQHFKKPPVICLSVSDNKTYHRTENQHPVLGVEYLPNESSLTELYFKKMGLNVRYFMPPNSVAPFAFYFVGDLLNDYTNLELISTISTMETFQKIYRPEIYNANAVAGKYYQPNLKNPDHSITHIVYDREERSTLAIAQGKFAEEHFIKPYRAILDQWSANYA
;
A
#
# COMPACT_ATOMS: atom_id res chain seq x y z
N MET A 1 8.91 18.12 -26.67
CA MET A 1 9.70 18.65 -25.54
C MET A 1 9.61 17.61 -24.43
N ASN A 2 10.74 17.09 -23.95
CA ASN A 2 10.75 16.13 -22.84
C ASN A 2 10.52 16.92 -21.55
N THR A 3 9.40 16.69 -20.87
CA THR A 3 9.21 17.26 -19.53
C THR A 3 10.03 16.42 -18.57
N ASP A 4 11.13 16.96 -18.08
CA ASP A 4 11.99 16.25 -17.13
C ASP A 4 11.34 16.26 -15.75
N PHE A 5 10.78 15.12 -15.36
CA PHE A 5 10.45 14.81 -13.98
C PHE A 5 11.67 14.23 -13.31
N THR A 6 12.07 14.83 -12.18
CA THR A 6 13.14 14.31 -11.34
C THR A 6 12.56 13.83 -10.02
N PHE A 7 13.08 12.71 -9.53
CA PHE A 7 12.62 12.09 -8.29
C PHE A 7 13.74 12.09 -7.27
N SER A 8 13.38 12.31 -6.02
CA SER A 8 14.28 12.10 -4.88
C SER A 8 13.61 11.25 -3.82
N ILE A 9 14.40 10.40 -3.17
CA ILE A 9 13.94 9.46 -2.14
C ILE A 9 14.56 9.84 -0.80
N LYS A 10 13.72 9.94 0.22
CA LYS A 10 14.13 10.02 1.63
C LYS A 10 13.70 8.74 2.34
N ARG A 11 14.52 8.32 3.31
CA ARG A 11 14.28 7.12 4.12
C ARG A 11 14.22 7.49 5.59
N ILE A 12 13.20 7.02 6.28
CA ILE A 12 13.04 7.21 7.73
C ILE A 12 12.73 5.84 8.33
N ARG A 13 13.36 5.50 9.46
CA ARG A 13 13.05 4.25 10.15
C ARG A 13 11.66 4.33 10.78
N PHE A 14 10.86 3.29 10.57
CA PHE A 14 9.57 3.12 11.24
C PHE A 14 9.76 2.09 12.36
N ASP A 15 10.17 2.58 13.54
CA ASP A 15 10.31 1.81 14.76
C ASP A 15 9.43 2.38 15.88
N GLU A 16 9.54 1.84 17.10
CA GLU A 16 8.77 2.32 18.26
C GLU A 16 9.00 3.80 18.62
N ASN A 17 10.09 4.41 18.13
CA ASN A 17 10.44 5.80 18.38
C ASN A 17 10.00 6.73 17.25
N TYR A 18 9.48 6.19 16.15
CA TYR A 18 8.99 6.99 15.04
C TYR A 18 7.91 7.99 15.48
N GLN A 19 8.14 9.26 15.16
CA GLN A 19 7.17 10.35 15.33
C GLN A 19 6.99 11.05 13.98
N PRO A 20 5.75 11.25 13.52
CA PRO A 20 5.49 12.10 12.37
C PRO A 20 5.99 13.53 12.64
N SER A 21 6.68 14.14 11.68
CA SER A 21 7.09 15.55 11.80
C SER A 21 5.89 16.48 11.61
N ASP A 22 5.88 17.63 12.31
CA ASP A 22 4.83 18.66 12.17
C ASP A 22 4.79 19.31 10.76
N SER A 23 5.91 19.28 10.03
CA SER A 23 6.08 19.98 8.75
C SER A 23 5.97 19.08 7.51
N THR A 24 5.92 17.75 7.67
CA THR A 24 5.75 16.84 6.53
C THR A 24 4.75 15.72 6.83
N ARG A 25 3.83 15.53 5.87
CA ARG A 25 3.19 14.24 5.57
C ARG A 25 2.45 13.59 6.76
N ILE A 26 1.62 14.38 7.43
CA ILE A 26 0.70 13.99 8.52
C ILE A 26 -0.40 12.99 8.02
N THR A 27 -0.43 12.63 6.75
CA THR A 27 -1.61 12.07 6.08
C THR A 27 -1.49 10.58 5.71
N THR A 28 -0.36 9.91 5.96
CA THR A 28 -0.22 8.48 5.60
C THR A 28 -0.89 7.54 6.60
N ASN A 29 -1.36 6.37 6.13
CA ASN A 29 -2.14 5.44 6.95
C ASN A 29 -1.39 5.00 8.23
N PHE A 30 -0.06 4.84 8.16
CA PHE A 30 0.74 4.42 9.32
C PHE A 30 1.20 5.61 10.18
N ALA A 31 1.14 6.84 9.70
CA ALA A 31 1.43 8.02 10.50
C ALA A 31 0.37 8.25 11.60
N ASN A 32 -0.90 7.90 11.33
CA ASN A 32 -1.97 7.96 12.33
C ASN A 32 -1.72 7.00 13.51
N LEU A 33 -1.20 5.79 13.22
CA LEU A 33 -0.79 4.83 14.25
C LEU A 33 0.28 5.41 15.19
N ALA A 34 1.10 6.32 14.66
CA ALA A 34 2.22 6.94 15.34
C ALA A 34 1.86 8.28 16.03
N ARG A 35 0.60 8.46 16.46
CA ARG A 35 0.13 9.67 17.17
C ARG A 35 -0.45 9.40 18.56
N GLY A 36 -0.62 10.50 19.30
CA GLY A 36 -1.27 10.52 20.60
C GLY A 36 -0.43 9.89 21.71
N GLU A 37 -1.01 9.85 22.92
CA GLU A 37 -0.34 9.35 24.12
C GLU A 37 0.02 7.86 24.02
N CYS A 38 -0.79 7.08 23.29
CA CYS A 38 -0.57 5.65 23.07
C CYS A 38 0.41 5.32 21.92
N ARG A 39 1.01 6.32 21.27
CA ARG A 39 1.88 6.16 20.08
C ARG A 39 2.88 5.01 20.22
N GLN A 40 3.75 5.07 21.23
CA GLN A 40 4.86 4.12 21.36
C GLN A 40 4.33 2.70 21.58
N GLN A 41 3.28 2.54 22.37
CA GLN A 41 2.65 1.24 22.62
C GLN A 41 1.97 0.69 21.35
N ASN A 42 1.28 1.53 20.59
CA ASN A 42 0.70 1.15 19.30
C ASN A 42 1.75 0.63 18.33
N LEU A 43 2.88 1.35 18.20
CA LEU A 43 3.99 0.96 17.32
C LEU A 43 4.64 -0.35 17.78
N ARG A 44 4.91 -0.50 19.09
CA ARG A 44 5.42 -1.76 19.66
C ARG A 44 4.49 -2.94 19.39
N ASN A 45 3.19 -2.76 19.62
CA ASN A 45 2.19 -3.80 19.38
C ASN A 45 2.14 -4.18 17.89
N ALA A 46 2.13 -3.21 16.98
CA ALA A 46 2.12 -3.47 15.55
C ALA A 46 3.39 -4.19 15.09
N LEU A 47 4.57 -3.71 15.47
CA LEU A 47 5.85 -4.36 15.11
C LEU A 47 5.91 -5.79 15.66
N LYS A 48 5.46 -6.00 16.91
CA LYS A 48 5.41 -7.35 17.50
C LYS A 48 4.43 -8.28 16.77
N MET A 49 3.28 -7.77 16.33
CA MET A 49 2.34 -8.53 15.51
C MET A 49 2.96 -8.92 14.16
N ILE A 50 3.74 -8.03 13.54
CA ILE A 50 4.46 -8.31 12.29
C ILE A 50 5.48 -9.43 12.52
N ASP A 51 6.33 -9.32 13.55
CA ASP A 51 7.34 -10.35 13.86
C ASP A 51 6.67 -11.71 14.13
N ASN A 52 5.64 -11.73 14.96
CA ASN A 52 4.91 -12.96 15.28
C ASN A 52 4.31 -13.59 14.01
N ARG A 53 3.71 -12.76 13.13
CA ARG A 53 3.12 -13.25 11.88
C ARG A 53 4.17 -13.74 10.89
N PHE A 54 5.31 -13.04 10.80
CA PHE A 54 6.43 -13.44 9.96
C PHE A 54 6.93 -14.82 10.37
N ASN A 55 7.24 -15.00 11.66
CA ASN A 55 7.75 -16.27 12.19
C ASN A 55 6.74 -17.42 12.06
N ALA A 56 5.44 -17.14 12.18
CA ALA A 56 4.40 -18.15 11.96
C ALA A 56 4.33 -18.64 10.51
N LEU A 57 4.66 -17.79 9.54
CA LEU A 57 4.74 -18.18 8.12
C LEU A 57 6.09 -18.82 7.78
N ALA A 58 7.19 -18.24 8.28
CA ALA A 58 8.56 -18.76 8.17
C ALA A 58 8.86 -19.75 9.30
N HIS A 59 8.08 -20.82 9.35
CA HIS A 59 8.10 -21.83 10.41
C HIS A 59 9.20 -22.88 10.25
N TRP A 60 9.78 -23.00 9.05
CA TRP A 60 10.90 -23.90 8.79
C TRP A 60 12.16 -23.43 9.53
N ASP A 61 12.86 -24.36 10.17
CA ASP A 61 14.04 -24.08 10.99
C ASP A 61 13.84 -22.93 11.99
N ASN A 62 12.63 -22.84 12.54
CA ASN A 62 12.20 -21.81 13.47
C ASN A 62 11.29 -22.38 14.58
N PRO A 63 11.77 -23.36 15.36
CA PRO A 63 10.94 -24.13 16.31
C PRO A 63 10.35 -23.28 17.45
N LYS A 64 10.98 -22.15 17.78
CA LYS A 64 10.53 -21.23 18.83
C LYS A 64 9.67 -20.07 18.29
N GLY A 65 9.62 -19.89 16.97
CA GLY A 65 8.89 -18.78 16.34
C GLY A 65 9.46 -17.40 16.66
N ASP A 66 10.76 -17.30 16.94
CA ASP A 66 11.46 -16.08 17.35
C ASP A 66 12.74 -15.80 16.55
N ARG A 67 12.98 -16.53 15.45
CA ARG A 67 14.19 -16.40 14.62
C ARG A 67 14.29 -15.07 13.89
N TYR A 68 13.17 -14.54 13.40
CA TYR A 68 13.17 -13.39 12.51
C TYR A 68 12.54 -12.15 13.15
N ALA A 69 13.07 -10.98 12.81
CA ALA A 69 12.42 -9.70 13.02
C ALA A 69 12.25 -8.95 11.69
N VAL A 70 11.22 -8.12 11.58
CA VAL A 70 10.97 -7.30 10.38
C VAL A 70 11.14 -5.82 10.74
N GLU A 71 12.17 -5.21 10.17
CA GLU A 71 12.34 -3.75 10.23
C GLU A 71 11.59 -3.07 9.09
N LEU A 72 11.04 -1.89 9.37
CA LEU A 72 10.31 -1.08 8.41
C LEU A 72 11.01 0.26 8.17
N GLU A 73 11.07 0.66 6.90
CA GLU A 73 11.52 1.98 6.47
C GLU A 73 10.38 2.69 5.73
N ILE A 74 10.09 3.92 6.11
CA ILE A 74 9.28 4.85 5.32
C ILE A 74 10.14 5.34 4.18
N ILE A 75 9.65 5.12 2.97
CA ILE A 75 10.21 5.63 1.73
C ILE A 75 9.33 6.77 1.27
N SER A 76 9.87 7.98 1.32
CA SER A 76 9.19 9.20 0.90
C SER A 76 9.76 9.66 -0.44
N VAL A 77 8.91 9.70 -1.47
CA VAL A 77 9.27 10.16 -2.82
C VAL A 77 8.81 11.59 -3.01
N ASP A 78 9.72 12.48 -3.37
CA ASP A 78 9.42 13.83 -3.83
C ASP A 78 9.61 13.90 -5.36
N ILE A 79 8.71 14.59 -6.05
CA ILE A 79 8.80 14.90 -7.48
C ILE A 79 9.10 16.37 -7.70
N GLU A 80 9.96 16.67 -8.66
CA GLU A 80 10.27 18.03 -9.09
C GLU A 80 10.08 18.14 -10.61
N ILE A 81 9.41 19.23 -11.02
CA ILE A 81 9.08 19.53 -12.42
C ILE A 81 10.01 20.63 -12.90
N GLN A 82 10.75 20.38 -14.00
CA GLN A 82 11.58 21.38 -14.69
C GLN A 82 12.69 22.02 -13.84
N GLY A 83 13.14 21.39 -12.74
CA GLY A 83 14.24 21.91 -11.90
C GLY A 83 13.97 23.28 -11.26
N LYS A 84 12.69 23.68 -11.13
CA LYS A 84 12.28 25.01 -10.62
C LYS A 84 12.29 25.11 -9.09
N GLY A 85 12.89 24.16 -8.38
CA GLY A 85 13.08 24.21 -6.92
C GLY A 85 11.84 23.88 -6.07
N GLY A 86 10.67 23.69 -6.69
CA GLY A 86 9.45 23.27 -6.01
C GLY A 86 9.35 21.75 -5.94
N ARG A 87 9.72 21.16 -4.79
CA ARG A 87 9.53 19.73 -4.54
C ARG A 87 8.12 19.45 -4.06
N PHE A 88 7.43 18.52 -4.71
CA PHE A 88 6.11 18.06 -4.30
C PHE A 88 6.19 16.65 -3.71
N PRO A 89 5.63 16.39 -2.51
CA PRO A 89 5.55 15.04 -1.99
C PRO A 89 4.59 14.20 -2.82
N SER A 90 5.09 13.14 -3.46
CA SER A 90 4.30 12.34 -4.42
C SER A 90 3.78 11.05 -3.80
N ILE A 91 4.70 10.18 -3.37
CA ILE A 91 4.40 8.83 -2.88
C ILE A 91 5.05 8.64 -1.51
N GLU A 92 4.39 7.83 -0.69
CA GLU A 92 4.98 7.29 0.52
C GLU A 92 4.57 5.81 0.70
N VAL A 93 5.57 4.96 0.95
CA VAL A 93 5.42 3.52 1.10
C VAL A 93 6.31 3.01 2.22
N LEU A 94 6.01 1.84 2.74
CA LEU A 94 6.89 1.08 3.61
C LEU A 94 7.72 0.08 2.79
N LYS A 95 9.00 -0.02 3.13
CA LYS A 95 9.92 -1.07 2.70
C LYS A 95 10.26 -1.95 3.90
N THR A 96 10.25 -3.26 3.70
CA THR A 96 10.67 -4.24 4.72
C THR A 96 12.17 -4.54 4.63
N ASN A 97 12.76 -4.89 5.76
CA ASN A 97 14.05 -5.58 5.86
C ASN A 97 13.91 -6.70 6.89
N ILE A 98 14.37 -7.90 6.57
CA ILE A 98 14.27 -9.06 7.44
C ILE A 98 15.60 -9.22 8.17
N ILE A 99 15.55 -9.36 9.49
CA ILE A 99 16.71 -9.69 10.33
C ILE A 99 16.59 -11.17 10.68
N ASP A 100 17.57 -11.98 10.28
CA ASP A 100 17.68 -13.37 10.71
C ASP A 100 18.63 -13.43 11.92
N HIS A 101 18.09 -13.70 13.11
CA HIS A 101 18.88 -13.78 14.34
C HIS A 101 19.76 -15.03 14.40
N ALA A 102 19.46 -16.07 13.62
CA ALA A 102 20.26 -17.29 13.61
C ALA A 102 21.56 -17.12 12.81
N THR A 103 21.51 -16.40 11.69
CA THR A 103 22.67 -16.13 10.83
C THR A 103 23.29 -14.75 11.03
N ASN A 104 22.60 -13.87 11.76
CA ASN A 104 22.94 -12.45 11.93
C ASN A 104 23.00 -11.70 10.59
N GLU A 105 22.16 -12.10 9.63
CA GLU A 105 22.06 -11.49 8.31
C GLU A 105 20.88 -10.52 8.23
N ARG A 106 21.07 -9.48 7.41
CA ARG A 106 20.01 -8.53 7.04
C ARG A 106 19.65 -8.75 5.58
N ILE A 107 18.43 -9.22 5.37
CA ILE A 107 17.89 -9.56 4.05
C ILE A 107 16.97 -8.44 3.59
N GLU A 108 17.16 -7.98 2.36
CA GLU A 108 16.33 -6.95 1.76
C GLU A 108 14.92 -7.49 1.48
N GLY A 109 13.90 -6.77 1.93
CA GLY A 109 12.49 -7.07 1.64
C GLY A 109 11.93 -6.18 0.53
N ILE A 110 10.61 -6.27 0.32
CA ILE A 110 9.92 -5.60 -0.79
C ILE A 110 9.48 -4.18 -0.39
N VAL A 111 9.61 -3.24 -1.32
CA VAL A 111 9.06 -1.87 -1.22
C VAL A 111 7.63 -1.82 -1.81
N GLY A 112 6.77 -0.97 -1.25
CA GLY A 112 5.39 -0.78 -1.75
C GLY A 112 4.29 -1.11 -0.75
N ASN A 113 4.66 -1.58 0.43
CA ASN A 113 3.72 -1.83 1.52
C ASN A 113 3.06 -0.52 1.97
N ASN A 114 1.78 -0.58 2.35
CA ASN A 114 1.04 0.57 2.86
C ASN A 114 1.09 1.82 1.96
N PHE A 115 0.84 1.61 0.66
CA PHE A 115 0.95 2.63 -0.38
C PHE A 115 0.04 3.84 -0.16
N SER A 116 0.66 5.02 -0.09
CA SER A 116 0.00 6.32 -0.08
C SER A 116 0.52 7.19 -1.23
N SER A 117 -0.38 7.92 -1.87
CA SER A 117 -0.05 8.84 -2.97
C SER A 117 -0.94 10.07 -2.90
N TYR A 118 -0.33 11.23 -3.04
CA TYR A 118 -1.01 12.52 -3.05
C TYR A 118 -1.89 12.67 -4.29
N VAL A 119 -1.40 12.23 -5.45
CA VAL A 119 -2.17 12.28 -6.71
C VAL A 119 -3.32 11.27 -6.68
N ARG A 120 -3.12 10.10 -6.06
CA ARG A 120 -4.22 9.15 -5.83
C ARG A 120 -5.30 9.72 -4.95
N ASP A 121 -4.93 10.36 -3.84
CA ASP A 121 -5.92 10.94 -2.93
C ASP A 121 -6.62 12.14 -3.58
N TYR A 122 -5.95 12.92 -4.45
CA TYR A 122 -6.62 13.89 -5.31
C TYR A 122 -7.66 13.23 -6.22
N ASP A 123 -7.27 12.20 -6.96
CA ASP A 123 -8.17 11.52 -7.89
C ASP A 123 -9.41 10.98 -7.17
N PHE A 124 -9.24 10.23 -6.08
CA PHE A 124 -10.36 9.60 -5.38
C PHE A 124 -11.17 10.55 -4.49
N SER A 125 -10.51 11.47 -3.78
CA SER A 125 -11.15 12.30 -2.74
C SER A 125 -11.50 13.72 -3.20
N VAL A 126 -11.09 14.12 -4.41
CA VAL A 126 -11.47 15.41 -5.01
C VAL A 126 -12.10 15.18 -6.37
N LEU A 127 -11.34 14.71 -7.36
CA LEU A 127 -11.81 14.63 -8.75
C LEU A 127 -13.02 13.72 -8.92
N LEU A 128 -12.98 12.49 -8.40
CA LEU A 128 -14.08 11.53 -8.52
C LEU A 128 -15.33 11.97 -7.77
N LEU A 129 -15.15 12.55 -6.57
CA LEU A 129 -16.26 13.08 -5.79
C LEU A 129 -16.91 14.26 -6.51
N ASP A 130 -16.11 15.22 -6.98
CA ASP A 130 -16.61 16.41 -7.70
C ASP A 130 -17.33 16.04 -8.99
N HIS A 131 -16.80 15.07 -9.76
CA HIS A 131 -17.45 14.55 -10.97
C HIS A 131 -18.86 14.02 -10.70
N ASN A 132 -19.06 13.33 -9.57
CA ASN A 132 -20.31 12.65 -9.25
C ASN A 132 -21.31 13.51 -8.43
N LYS A 133 -20.91 14.66 -7.88
CA LYS A 133 -21.77 15.49 -6.99
C LYS A 133 -23.14 15.87 -7.56
N GLN A 134 -23.25 16.00 -8.88
CA GLN A 134 -24.48 16.42 -9.56
C GLN A 134 -25.02 15.36 -10.53
N GLN A 135 -24.56 14.12 -10.42
CA GLN A 135 -24.99 13.02 -11.30
C GLN A 135 -25.97 12.10 -10.57
N GLU A 136 -27.02 11.67 -11.28
CA GLU A 136 -27.98 10.69 -10.75
C GLU A 136 -27.38 9.29 -10.60
N ARG A 137 -26.37 8.98 -11.42
CA ARG A 137 -25.70 7.67 -11.45
C ARG A 137 -24.20 7.85 -11.35
N PHE A 138 -23.57 6.94 -10.62
CA PHE A 138 -22.12 6.90 -10.52
C PHE A 138 -21.48 6.70 -11.89
N SER A 139 -20.48 7.52 -12.21
CA SER A 139 -19.62 7.34 -13.38
C SER A 139 -18.17 7.72 -13.05
N ILE A 140 -17.25 7.25 -13.89
CA ILE A 140 -15.81 7.46 -13.72
C ILE A 140 -15.37 8.52 -14.75
N PRO A 141 -14.58 9.55 -14.36
CA PRO A 141 -13.99 10.48 -15.32
C PRO A 141 -13.15 9.75 -16.37
N GLU A 142 -13.17 10.21 -17.62
CA GLU A 142 -12.51 9.54 -18.75
C GLU A 142 -11.01 9.28 -18.51
N ASN A 143 -10.30 10.27 -17.95
CA ASN A 143 -8.85 10.23 -17.69
C ASN A 143 -8.51 9.81 -16.25
N PHE A 144 -9.44 9.16 -15.55
CA PHE A 144 -9.27 8.81 -14.13
C PHE A 144 -8.06 7.89 -13.90
N GLY A 145 -7.07 8.39 -13.15
CA GLY A 145 -5.84 7.67 -12.85
C GLY A 145 -4.76 7.70 -13.93
N ASP A 146 -5.01 8.31 -15.09
CA ASP A 146 -4.03 8.34 -16.18
C ASP A 146 -2.76 9.10 -15.79
N LEU A 147 -2.92 10.31 -15.22
CA LEU A 147 -1.78 11.12 -14.80
C LEU A 147 -0.94 10.38 -13.75
N HIS A 148 -1.59 9.87 -12.70
CA HIS A 148 -0.89 9.16 -11.64
C HIS A 148 -0.23 7.88 -12.13
N GLY A 149 -0.92 7.13 -12.99
CA GLY A 149 -0.39 5.93 -13.63
C GLY A 149 0.92 6.18 -14.37
N LYS A 150 0.94 7.22 -15.21
CA LYS A 150 2.13 7.63 -15.96
C LYS A 150 3.25 8.13 -15.04
N LEU A 151 2.92 8.92 -14.01
CA LEU A 151 3.93 9.39 -13.03
C LEU A 151 4.55 8.22 -12.26
N PHE A 152 3.74 7.24 -11.86
CA PHE A 152 4.21 6.04 -11.18
C PHE A 152 5.13 5.20 -12.08
N GLN A 153 4.72 4.94 -13.32
CA GLN A 153 5.54 4.20 -14.29
C GLN A 153 6.87 4.91 -14.55
N THR A 154 6.85 6.24 -14.71
CA THR A 154 8.06 7.06 -14.86
C THR A 154 8.98 6.96 -13.64
N PHE A 155 8.41 6.99 -12.44
CA PHE A 155 9.17 6.81 -11.20
C PHE A 155 9.84 5.43 -11.16
N VAL A 156 9.09 4.35 -11.36
CA VAL A 156 9.63 2.97 -11.31
C VAL A 156 10.70 2.74 -12.38
N ALA A 157 10.57 3.37 -13.56
CA ALA A 157 11.56 3.27 -14.63
C ALA A 157 12.79 4.18 -14.43
N SER A 158 12.75 5.13 -13.49
CA SER A 158 13.81 6.14 -13.30
C SER A 158 15.11 5.56 -12.73
N GLU A 159 16.22 6.24 -13.01
CA GLU A 159 17.51 5.89 -12.40
C GLU A 159 17.49 6.06 -10.88
N THR A 160 16.75 7.04 -10.35
CA THR A 160 16.54 7.19 -8.90
C THR A 160 15.94 5.90 -8.31
N TYR A 161 14.93 5.31 -8.94
CA TYR A 161 14.35 4.07 -8.43
C TYR A 161 15.37 2.92 -8.45
N LYS A 162 16.05 2.71 -9.58
CA LYS A 162 17.04 1.63 -9.76
C LYS A 162 18.26 1.74 -8.83
N GLN A 163 18.67 2.97 -8.49
CA GLN A 163 19.74 3.21 -7.51
C GLN A 163 19.32 2.81 -6.09
N HIS A 164 18.03 2.87 -5.78
CA HIS A 164 17.52 2.66 -4.44
C HIS A 164 16.88 1.28 -4.20
N PHE A 165 16.38 0.62 -5.26
CA PHE A 165 15.67 -0.66 -5.19
C PHE A 165 16.08 -1.57 -6.36
N LYS A 166 16.27 -2.85 -6.05
CA LYS A 166 16.68 -3.87 -7.04
C LYS A 166 15.51 -4.53 -7.76
N LYS A 167 14.33 -4.51 -7.15
CA LYS A 167 13.11 -5.16 -7.65
C LYS A 167 11.98 -4.14 -7.73
N PRO A 168 10.99 -4.35 -8.64
CA PRO A 168 9.78 -3.55 -8.67
C PRO A 168 8.99 -3.62 -7.35
N PRO A 169 8.05 -2.69 -7.12
CA PRO A 169 7.27 -2.70 -5.90
C PRO A 169 6.18 -3.77 -5.96
N VAL A 170 5.82 -4.31 -4.79
CA VAL A 170 4.58 -5.08 -4.60
C VAL A 170 3.69 -4.32 -3.62
N ILE A 171 2.46 -4.07 -4.03
CA ILE A 171 1.46 -3.37 -3.21
C ILE A 171 0.40 -4.39 -2.81
N CYS A 172 0.28 -4.67 -1.51
CA CYS A 172 -0.71 -5.59 -0.98
C CYS A 172 -1.83 -4.80 -0.29
N LEU A 173 -3.08 -4.96 -0.74
CA LEU A 173 -4.24 -4.22 -0.27
C LEU A 173 -5.38 -5.15 0.17
N SER A 174 -6.35 -4.54 0.87
CA SER A 174 -7.64 -5.16 1.11
C SER A 174 -8.34 -5.52 -0.20
N VAL A 175 -9.07 -6.63 -0.22
CA VAL A 175 -10.09 -6.89 -1.24
C VAL A 175 -11.25 -5.89 -1.15
N SER A 176 -11.91 -5.62 -2.27
CA SER A 176 -13.10 -4.78 -2.36
C SER A 176 -14.34 -5.52 -1.83
N ASP A 177 -15.15 -4.86 -0.99
CA ASP A 177 -16.37 -5.42 -0.37
C ASP A 177 -17.56 -5.51 -1.32
N ASN A 178 -17.52 -4.77 -2.42
CA ASN A 178 -18.54 -4.83 -3.47
C ASN A 178 -18.28 -5.90 -4.56
N LYS A 179 -17.33 -6.82 -4.32
CA LYS A 179 -16.98 -7.93 -5.24
C LYS A 179 -17.10 -9.28 -4.54
N THR A 180 -17.29 -10.32 -5.34
CA THR A 180 -17.29 -11.71 -4.88
C THR A 180 -16.04 -12.40 -5.41
N TYR A 181 -15.39 -13.15 -4.53
CA TYR A 181 -14.14 -13.85 -4.81
C TYR A 181 -14.37 -15.36 -4.75
N HIS A 182 -13.95 -16.06 -5.79
CA HIS A 182 -14.10 -17.50 -5.95
C HIS A 182 -12.75 -18.18 -5.73
N ARG A 183 -12.70 -19.05 -4.73
CA ARG A 183 -11.51 -19.86 -4.43
C ARG A 183 -11.20 -20.79 -5.61
N THR A 184 -9.94 -20.81 -6.01
CA THR A 184 -9.42 -21.73 -7.04
C THR A 184 -8.74 -22.95 -6.42
N GLU A 185 -8.25 -23.85 -7.27
CA GLU A 185 -7.39 -24.97 -6.86
C GLU A 185 -5.91 -24.59 -6.76
N ASN A 186 -5.52 -23.43 -7.27
CA ASN A 186 -4.12 -22.99 -7.22
C ASN A 186 -3.72 -22.60 -5.79
N GLN A 187 -2.60 -23.16 -5.33
CA GLN A 187 -2.07 -22.94 -3.99
C GLN A 187 -0.57 -22.71 -4.04
N HIS A 188 -0.16 -21.51 -3.64
CA HIS A 188 1.23 -21.13 -3.49
C HIS A 188 1.71 -21.42 -2.05
N PRO A 189 2.96 -21.88 -1.83
CA PRO A 189 3.45 -22.26 -0.49
C PRO A 189 3.42 -21.11 0.53
N VAL A 190 3.73 -19.89 0.10
CA VAL A 190 3.70 -18.67 0.95
C VAL A 190 2.39 -17.88 0.84
N LEU A 191 2.01 -17.44 -0.36
CA LEU A 191 0.80 -16.66 -0.61
C LEU A 191 -0.50 -17.44 -0.30
N GLY A 192 -0.46 -18.77 -0.24
CA GLY A 192 -1.61 -19.60 0.07
C GLY A 192 -2.54 -19.80 -1.12
N VAL A 193 -3.85 -19.86 -0.88
CA VAL A 193 -4.81 -20.24 -1.92
C VAL A 193 -5.22 -19.03 -2.76
N GLU A 194 -5.25 -19.20 -4.08
CA GLU A 194 -5.69 -18.14 -5.00
C GLU A 194 -7.20 -18.03 -5.09
N TYR A 195 -7.67 -16.80 -5.20
CA TYR A 195 -9.05 -16.42 -5.45
C TYR A 195 -9.16 -15.63 -6.76
N LEU A 196 -10.30 -15.73 -7.45
CA LEU A 196 -10.61 -14.93 -8.64
C LEU A 196 -11.82 -14.03 -8.37
N PRO A 197 -11.75 -12.72 -8.65
CA PRO A 197 -12.90 -11.85 -8.53
C PRO A 197 -13.91 -12.12 -9.66
N ASN A 198 -15.19 -11.87 -9.40
CA ASN A 198 -16.23 -11.93 -10.42
C ASN A 198 -16.09 -10.82 -11.48
N GLU A 199 -15.53 -9.67 -11.11
CA GLU A 199 -15.28 -8.52 -11.99
C GLU A 199 -14.22 -7.58 -11.39
N SER A 200 -13.62 -6.72 -12.22
CA SER A 200 -12.62 -5.74 -11.76
C SER A 200 -13.22 -4.68 -10.83
N SER A 201 -12.47 -4.32 -9.79
CA SER A 201 -12.80 -3.17 -8.92
C SER A 201 -12.31 -1.84 -9.52
N LEU A 202 -12.83 -0.72 -9.02
CA LEU A 202 -12.33 0.61 -9.41
C LEU A 202 -10.83 0.77 -9.09
N THR A 203 -10.42 0.28 -7.92
CA THR A 203 -9.00 0.27 -7.52
C THR A 203 -8.16 -0.56 -8.48
N GLU A 204 -8.66 -1.71 -8.92
CA GLU A 204 -7.96 -2.55 -9.90
C GLU A 204 -7.77 -1.83 -11.23
N LEU A 205 -8.83 -1.22 -11.78
CA LEU A 205 -8.77 -0.43 -13.01
C LEU A 205 -7.79 0.74 -12.89
N TYR A 206 -7.77 1.40 -11.73
CA TYR A 206 -6.87 2.50 -11.44
C TYR A 206 -5.40 2.05 -11.36
N PHE A 207 -5.12 0.96 -10.64
CA PHE A 207 -3.75 0.43 -10.51
C PHE A 207 -3.25 -0.19 -11.83
N LYS A 208 -4.15 -0.65 -12.69
CA LYS A 208 -3.78 -1.07 -14.06
C LYS A 208 -3.16 0.07 -14.87
N LYS A 209 -3.59 1.33 -14.65
CA LYS A 209 -2.96 2.51 -15.27
C LYS A 209 -1.52 2.75 -14.79
N MET A 210 -1.14 2.19 -13.64
CA MET A 210 0.24 2.18 -13.14
C MET A 210 1.10 1.08 -13.76
N GLY A 211 0.56 0.27 -14.69
CA GLY A 211 1.26 -0.88 -15.24
C GLY A 211 1.28 -2.10 -14.31
N LEU A 212 0.42 -2.14 -13.30
CA LEU A 212 0.37 -3.22 -12.32
C LEU A 212 -0.66 -4.29 -12.72
N ASN A 213 -0.25 -5.54 -12.64
CA ASN A 213 -1.15 -6.70 -12.63
C ASN A 213 -1.66 -6.93 -11.21
N VAL A 214 -2.76 -7.67 -11.05
CA VAL A 214 -3.28 -8.06 -9.73
C VAL A 214 -3.53 -9.57 -9.67
N ARG A 215 -3.24 -10.16 -8.51
CA ARG A 215 -3.68 -11.51 -8.14
C ARG A 215 -4.16 -11.52 -6.70
N TYR A 216 -5.07 -12.43 -6.39
CA TYR A 216 -5.72 -12.46 -5.09
C TYR A 216 -5.38 -13.75 -4.37
N PHE A 217 -4.74 -13.64 -3.21
CA PHE A 217 -4.29 -14.81 -2.46
C PHE A 217 -4.68 -14.70 -1.00
N MET A 218 -5.07 -15.81 -0.39
CA MET A 218 -5.31 -15.93 1.03
C MET A 218 -4.16 -16.74 1.66
N PRO A 219 -3.21 -16.07 2.36
CA PRO A 219 -2.10 -16.74 3.01
C PRO A 219 -2.54 -17.77 4.06
N PRO A 220 -1.71 -18.78 4.35
CA PRO A 220 -2.02 -19.78 5.37
C PRO A 220 -2.35 -19.11 6.72
N ASN A 221 -3.46 -19.52 7.34
CA ASN A 221 -3.96 -18.98 8.61
C ASN A 221 -4.38 -17.50 8.58
N SER A 222 -4.54 -16.89 7.40
CA SER A 222 -5.33 -15.66 7.25
C SER A 222 -6.81 -16.00 7.10
N VAL A 223 -7.69 -15.03 7.37
CA VAL A 223 -9.15 -15.23 7.32
C VAL A 223 -9.81 -14.70 6.04
N ALA A 224 -9.09 -13.94 5.22
CA ALA A 224 -9.58 -13.36 3.97
C ALA A 224 -8.43 -13.20 2.94
N PRO A 225 -8.74 -13.22 1.62
CA PRO A 225 -7.76 -12.95 0.58
C PRO A 225 -7.29 -11.49 0.57
N PHE A 226 -6.07 -11.26 0.07
CA PHE A 226 -5.49 -9.96 -0.21
C PHE A 226 -5.32 -9.76 -1.71
N ALA A 227 -5.37 -8.50 -2.16
CA ALA A 227 -5.03 -8.14 -3.53
C ALA A 227 -3.54 -7.78 -3.60
N PHE A 228 -2.76 -8.53 -4.37
CA PHE A 228 -1.35 -8.27 -4.63
C PHE A 228 -1.19 -7.63 -6.00
N TYR A 229 -0.79 -6.36 -6.01
CA TYR A 229 -0.47 -5.60 -7.22
C TYR A 229 1.03 -5.61 -7.47
N PHE A 230 1.45 -5.96 -8.69
CA PHE A 230 2.85 -6.18 -9.02
C PHE A 230 3.17 -5.91 -10.49
N VAL A 231 4.46 -5.72 -10.77
CA VAL A 231 5.06 -5.77 -12.11
C VAL A 231 5.74 -7.13 -12.29
N GLY A 232 5.69 -7.70 -13.50
CA GLY A 232 6.38 -8.95 -13.81
C GLY A 232 5.62 -10.18 -13.31
N ASP A 233 6.33 -11.11 -12.66
CA ASP A 233 5.80 -12.37 -12.15
C ASP A 233 5.91 -12.44 -10.61
N LEU A 234 4.79 -12.17 -9.93
CA LEU A 234 4.69 -12.23 -8.46
C LEU A 234 5.21 -13.54 -7.86
N LEU A 235 5.01 -14.67 -8.54
CA LEU A 235 5.28 -15.99 -7.96
C LEU A 235 6.75 -16.38 -8.04
N ASN A 236 7.47 -15.85 -9.03
CA ASN A 236 8.82 -16.30 -9.37
C ASN A 236 9.89 -15.23 -9.16
N ASP A 237 9.54 -13.94 -9.21
CA ASP A 237 10.51 -12.84 -9.09
C ASP A 237 10.89 -12.51 -7.64
N TYR A 238 10.15 -13.05 -6.67
CA TYR A 238 10.32 -12.78 -5.23
C TYR A 238 10.53 -14.06 -4.44
N THR A 239 11.42 -13.99 -3.46
CA THR A 239 11.72 -15.09 -2.54
C THR A 239 10.59 -15.26 -1.51
N ASN A 240 10.56 -16.44 -0.88
CA ASN A 240 9.61 -16.72 0.18
C ASN A 240 9.67 -15.71 1.33
N LEU A 241 10.87 -15.33 1.80
CA LEU A 241 11.02 -14.36 2.91
C LEU A 241 10.58 -12.95 2.52
N GLU A 242 10.83 -12.54 1.27
CA GLU A 242 10.35 -11.27 0.72
C GLU A 242 8.81 -11.22 0.74
N LEU A 243 8.14 -12.24 0.21
CA LEU A 243 6.68 -12.34 0.20
C LEU A 243 6.09 -12.44 1.61
N ILE A 244 6.70 -13.22 2.51
CA ILE A 244 6.27 -13.31 3.91
C ILE A 244 6.36 -11.95 4.58
N SER A 245 7.42 -11.17 4.36
CA SER A 245 7.57 -9.83 4.94
C SER A 245 6.42 -8.90 4.53
N THR A 246 6.02 -8.93 3.26
CA THR A 246 4.86 -8.17 2.77
C THR A 246 3.56 -8.64 3.42
N ILE A 247 3.34 -9.96 3.50
CA ILE A 247 2.13 -10.53 4.12
C ILE A 247 2.06 -10.15 5.60
N SER A 248 3.13 -10.36 6.38
CA SER A 248 3.13 -10.10 7.82
C SER A 248 2.90 -8.62 8.13
N THR A 249 3.51 -7.74 7.34
CA THR A 249 3.32 -6.29 7.46
C THR A 249 1.90 -5.89 7.09
N MET A 250 1.41 -6.29 5.91
CA MET A 250 0.11 -5.84 5.44
C MET A 250 -1.06 -6.49 6.15
N GLU A 251 -0.98 -7.76 6.56
CA GLU A 251 -2.00 -8.39 7.38
C GLU A 251 -2.15 -7.68 8.73
N THR A 252 -1.04 -7.30 9.38
CA THR A 252 -1.08 -6.53 10.64
C THR A 252 -1.82 -5.21 10.43
N PHE A 253 -1.47 -4.45 9.40
CA PHE A 253 -2.15 -3.19 9.10
C PHE A 253 -3.62 -3.40 8.73
N GLN A 254 -3.97 -4.44 7.96
CA GLN A 254 -5.36 -4.71 7.62
C GLN A 254 -6.19 -5.17 8.82
N LYS A 255 -5.62 -5.89 9.79
CA LYS A 255 -6.27 -6.19 11.07
C LYS A 255 -6.61 -4.93 11.88
N ILE A 256 -5.81 -3.87 11.74
CA ILE A 256 -6.07 -2.57 12.39
C ILE A 256 -7.10 -1.76 11.58
N TYR A 257 -6.96 -1.71 10.25
CA TYR A 257 -7.75 -0.83 9.38
C TYR A 257 -9.12 -1.38 8.99
N ARG A 258 -9.22 -2.69 8.88
CA ARG A 258 -10.35 -3.47 8.33
C ARG A 258 -10.52 -4.80 9.10
N PRO A 259 -10.59 -4.81 10.45
CA PRO A 259 -10.81 -6.00 11.25
C PRO A 259 -12.08 -6.76 10.85
N GLU A 260 -13.10 -6.09 10.32
CA GLU A 260 -14.35 -6.70 9.85
C GLU A 260 -14.11 -7.74 8.74
N ILE A 261 -13.02 -7.59 8.00
CA ILE A 261 -12.56 -8.48 6.93
C ILE A 261 -11.40 -9.36 7.42
N TYR A 262 -10.34 -8.74 7.98
CA TYR A 262 -9.05 -9.42 8.23
C TYR A 262 -8.83 -9.89 9.66
N ASN A 263 -9.74 -9.53 10.56
CA ASN A 263 -9.79 -10.04 11.93
C ASN A 263 -11.19 -10.61 12.26
N ALA A 264 -11.90 -11.04 11.22
CA ALA A 264 -13.18 -11.73 11.33
C ALA A 264 -12.99 -13.10 12.00
N ASN A 265 -13.99 -13.55 12.77
CA ASN A 265 -13.93 -14.85 13.42
C ASN A 265 -14.28 -16.01 12.48
N ALA A 266 -14.82 -15.70 11.30
CA ALA A 266 -15.08 -16.64 10.22
C ALA A 266 -14.04 -16.53 9.09
N VAL A 267 -13.59 -17.68 8.60
CA VAL A 267 -12.66 -17.77 7.46
C VAL A 267 -13.42 -17.71 6.13
N ALA A 268 -12.85 -17.02 5.14
CA ALA A 268 -13.38 -16.96 3.79
C ALA A 268 -13.63 -18.35 3.19
N GLY A 269 -14.86 -18.59 2.75
CA GLY A 269 -15.28 -19.84 2.11
C GLY A 269 -14.83 -19.96 0.65
N LYS A 270 -15.42 -20.93 -0.07
CA LYS A 270 -15.21 -21.09 -1.53
C LYS A 270 -15.71 -19.89 -2.34
N TYR A 271 -16.78 -19.27 -1.86
CA TYR A 271 -17.34 -18.02 -2.36
C TYR A 271 -17.24 -17.03 -1.20
N TYR A 272 -16.55 -15.92 -1.40
CA TYR A 272 -16.33 -14.94 -0.36
C TYR A 272 -16.70 -13.54 -0.85
N GLN A 273 -17.61 -12.90 -0.14
CA GLN A 273 -17.91 -11.48 -0.30
C GLN A 273 -17.50 -10.77 1.00
N PRO A 274 -16.51 -9.87 0.97
CA PRO A 274 -16.10 -9.14 2.16
C PRO A 274 -17.23 -8.23 2.65
N ASN A 275 -17.31 -8.00 3.97
CA ASN A 275 -18.35 -7.16 4.55
C ASN A 275 -17.76 -6.21 5.60
N LEU A 276 -17.69 -4.91 5.27
CA LEU A 276 -17.20 -3.86 6.17
C LEU A 276 -18.12 -3.56 7.35
N LYS A 277 -19.30 -4.20 7.42
CA LYS A 277 -20.26 -4.09 8.53
C LYS A 277 -20.42 -5.41 9.28
N ASN A 278 -19.50 -6.37 9.09
CA ASN A 278 -19.54 -7.65 9.80
C ASN A 278 -19.31 -7.42 11.31
N PRO A 279 -20.28 -7.71 12.20
CA PRO A 279 -20.11 -7.54 13.64
C PRO A 279 -19.26 -8.67 14.27
N ASP A 280 -19.11 -9.80 13.58
CA ASP A 280 -18.38 -10.97 14.08
C ASP A 280 -16.87 -10.86 13.76
N HIS A 281 -16.20 -9.95 14.47
CA HIS A 281 -14.77 -9.72 14.37
C HIS A 281 -14.16 -9.33 15.71
N SER A 282 -12.83 -9.45 15.78
CA SER A 282 -12.04 -9.01 16.93
C SER A 282 -11.35 -7.67 16.64
N ILE A 283 -11.12 -6.85 17.67
CA ILE A 283 -10.38 -5.58 17.56
C ILE A 283 -9.02 -5.72 18.25
N THR A 284 -7.97 -5.14 17.66
CA THR A 284 -6.63 -5.10 18.24
C THR A 284 -6.55 -4.13 19.43
N HIS A 285 -5.62 -4.32 20.36
CA HIS A 285 -5.28 -3.34 21.40
C HIS A 285 -4.48 -2.14 20.87
N ILE A 286 -4.71 -1.77 19.62
CA ILE A 286 -4.05 -0.69 18.92
C ILE A 286 -5.12 0.34 18.60
N VAL A 287 -4.94 1.57 19.11
CA VAL A 287 -5.87 2.67 18.85
C VAL A 287 -5.57 3.25 17.47
N TYR A 288 -6.57 3.31 16.60
CA TYR A 288 -6.46 3.85 15.24
C TYR A 288 -7.70 4.65 14.88
N ASP A 289 -7.53 5.91 14.50
CA ASP A 289 -8.63 6.81 14.17
C ASP A 289 -8.93 6.78 12.67
N ARG A 290 -10.04 6.12 12.30
CA ARG A 290 -10.49 6.00 10.90
C ARG A 290 -11.13 7.28 10.37
N GLU A 291 -11.74 8.10 11.23
CA GLU A 291 -12.38 9.36 10.84
C GLU A 291 -11.32 10.41 10.54
N GLU A 292 -10.32 10.52 11.42
CA GLU A 292 -9.14 11.36 11.20
C GLU A 292 -8.46 10.94 9.88
N ARG A 293 -8.27 9.64 9.64
CA ARG A 293 -7.66 9.17 8.40
C ARG A 293 -8.44 9.60 7.15
N SER A 294 -9.77 9.52 7.19
CA SER A 294 -10.63 9.93 6.06
C SER A 294 -10.52 11.44 5.80
N THR A 295 -10.49 12.23 6.87
CA THR A 295 -10.28 13.68 6.81
C THR A 295 -8.90 14.03 6.23
N LEU A 296 -7.87 13.30 6.65
CA LEU A 296 -6.50 13.47 6.17
C LEU A 296 -6.36 13.12 4.68
N ALA A 297 -7.08 12.11 4.17
CA ALA A 297 -7.08 11.79 2.74
C ALA A 297 -7.64 12.94 1.90
N ILE A 298 -8.75 13.55 2.35
CA ILE A 298 -9.35 14.71 1.67
C ILE A 298 -8.40 15.91 1.72
N ALA A 299 -7.79 16.19 2.88
CA ALA A 299 -6.81 17.27 3.02
C ALA A 299 -5.60 17.04 2.11
N GLN A 300 -5.09 15.80 2.04
CA GLN A 300 -4.01 15.42 1.14
C GLN A 300 -4.38 15.64 -0.34
N GLY A 301 -5.59 15.24 -0.74
CA GLY A 301 -6.09 15.43 -2.11
C GLY A 301 -6.24 16.90 -2.48
N LYS A 302 -6.74 17.74 -1.57
CA LYS A 302 -6.83 19.20 -1.79
C LYS A 302 -5.45 19.85 -1.87
N PHE A 303 -4.52 19.45 -1.01
CA PHE A 303 -3.14 19.92 -1.07
C PHE A 303 -2.49 19.59 -2.42
N ALA A 304 -2.69 18.36 -2.92
CA ALA A 304 -2.24 17.96 -4.24
C ALA A 304 -2.89 18.79 -5.35
N GLU A 305 -4.20 19.07 -5.23
CA GLU A 305 -4.89 19.94 -6.16
C GLU A 305 -4.26 21.34 -6.24
N GLU A 306 -4.03 21.96 -5.09
CA GLU A 306 -3.58 23.36 -4.98
C GLU A 306 -2.10 23.54 -5.32
N HIS A 307 -1.25 22.59 -4.94
CA HIS A 307 0.21 22.74 -5.04
C HIS A 307 0.85 21.96 -6.19
N PHE A 308 0.12 21.04 -6.82
CA PHE A 308 0.64 20.22 -7.91
C PHE A 308 -0.25 20.24 -9.15
N ILE A 309 -1.53 19.91 -9.01
CA ILE A 309 -2.42 19.77 -10.17
C ILE A 309 -2.72 21.13 -10.81
N LYS A 310 -3.21 22.12 -10.06
CA LYS A 310 -3.55 23.45 -10.60
C LYS A 310 -2.33 24.22 -11.11
N PRO A 311 -1.21 24.33 -10.37
CA PRO A 311 -0.06 25.13 -10.82
C PRO A 311 0.63 24.57 -12.06
N TYR A 312 0.64 23.25 -12.22
CA TYR A 312 1.34 22.58 -13.31
C TYR A 312 0.38 21.99 -14.36
N ARG A 313 -0.92 22.30 -14.32
CA ARG A 313 -1.96 21.68 -15.17
C ARG A 313 -1.56 21.61 -16.64
N ALA A 314 -1.18 22.73 -17.24
CA ALA A 314 -0.80 22.79 -18.66
C ALA A 314 0.40 21.87 -18.98
N ILE A 315 1.39 21.80 -18.09
CA ILE A 315 2.58 20.94 -18.24
C ILE A 315 2.19 19.47 -18.07
N LEU A 316 1.39 19.15 -17.05
CA LEU A 316 0.94 17.78 -16.75
C LEU A 316 0.04 17.24 -17.86
N ASP A 317 -0.90 18.05 -18.38
CA ASP A 317 -1.81 17.69 -19.46
C ASP A 317 -1.04 17.47 -20.77
N GLN A 318 -0.15 18.40 -21.14
CA GLN A 318 0.69 18.27 -22.33
C GLN A 318 1.61 17.05 -22.22
N TRP A 319 2.23 16.82 -21.07
CA TRP A 319 3.09 15.66 -20.87
C TRP A 319 2.30 14.35 -20.93
N SER A 320 1.17 14.28 -20.22
CA SER A 320 0.31 13.09 -20.21
C SER A 320 -0.19 12.74 -21.62
N ALA A 321 -0.59 13.74 -22.42
CA ALA A 321 -1.03 13.52 -23.79
C ALA A 321 0.07 12.98 -24.73
N ASN A 322 1.34 13.26 -24.43
CA ASN A 322 2.49 12.82 -25.22
C ASN A 322 3.25 11.64 -24.58
N TYR A 323 2.68 11.02 -23.54
CA TYR A 323 3.29 9.89 -22.84
C TYR A 323 3.18 8.64 -23.71
N ALA A 324 4.33 8.05 -24.06
CA ALA A 324 4.44 6.86 -24.90
C ALA A 324 4.78 5.63 -24.04
#